data_AF-X1TYT7-F1
#
_entry.id   AF-X1TYT7-F1
#
_cell.length_a   1.000
_cell.length_b   1.000
_cell.length_c   1.000
_cell.angle_alpha   90.00
_cell.angle_beta   90.00
_cell.angle_gamma   90.00
#
_symmetry.space_group_name_H-M   'P 1'
#
loop_
_entity.id
_entity.type
_entity.pdbx_description
1 polymer ?
#
loop_
_entity_poly.entity_id
_entity_poly.type
_entity_poly.pdbx_seq_one_letter_code
_entity_poly.pdbx_strand_id
1 'polypeptide(L)'
;MALDFFSNTTGFRKWVRGSDASANIDEMAASYNTAKNIVFGIIEKTLWDLLLAYYINPDPVDPKKTKLVEYIQSALANFTMIDEFPYIAAEADKEWYKYEVDGQLNRYRNNGWSALNNMISFLDANSTDFTDWEDTEAYTERKKLIISDHKGIR
;
A
#
# COMPACT_ATOMS: atom_id res chain seq x y z
N MET A 1 -4.85 -18.06 5.02
CA MET A 1 -3.97 -17.30 5.95
C MET A 1 -4.51 -15.88 6.00
N ALA A 2 -4.62 -15.21 7.16
CA ALA A 2 -5.15 -13.84 7.17
C ALA A 2 -4.08 -12.88 6.61
N LEU A 3 -4.39 -12.13 5.55
CA LEU A 3 -3.53 -11.04 5.10
C LEU A 3 -3.75 -9.85 6.04
N ASP A 4 -2.67 -9.30 6.57
CA ASP A 4 -2.76 -8.07 7.37
C ASP A 4 -3.52 -6.99 6.59
N PHE A 5 -4.29 -6.16 7.28
CA PHE A 5 -5.09 -5.09 6.66
C PHE A 5 -6.16 -5.55 5.64
N PHE A 6 -6.39 -6.85 5.43
CA PHE A 6 -7.45 -7.35 4.56
C PHE A 6 -8.18 -8.54 5.16
N SER A 7 -9.43 -8.31 5.57
CA SER A 7 -10.31 -9.37 6.08
C SER A 7 -10.86 -10.30 5.00
N ASN A 8 -10.85 -9.87 3.73
CA ASN A 8 -11.32 -10.65 2.59
C ASN A 8 -10.86 -10.07 1.24
N THR A 9 -11.09 -10.82 0.16
CA THR A 9 -10.86 -10.42 -1.24
C THR A 9 -11.63 -9.16 -1.64
N THR A 10 -12.83 -8.92 -1.10
CA THR A 10 -13.62 -7.72 -1.41
C THR A 10 -12.92 -6.45 -0.93
N GLY A 11 -12.36 -6.47 0.29
CA GLY A 11 -11.58 -5.36 0.83
C GLY A 11 -10.33 -5.06 0.02
N PHE A 12 -9.66 -6.10 -0.50
CA PHE A 12 -8.52 -5.96 -1.40
C PHE A 12 -8.91 -5.33 -2.75
N ARG A 13 -9.97 -5.86 -3.38
CA ARG A 13 -10.47 -5.41 -4.70
C ARG A 13 -10.92 -3.96 -4.74
N LYS A 14 -11.32 -3.37 -3.60
CA LYS A 14 -11.62 -1.93 -3.50
C LYS A 14 -10.46 -1.05 -4.02
N TRP A 15 -9.22 -1.53 -3.89
CA TRP A 15 -8.02 -0.74 -4.16
C TRP A 15 -7.35 -1.02 -5.50
N VAL A 16 -7.80 -2.03 -6.23
CA VAL A 16 -7.23 -2.45 -7.52
C VAL A 16 -8.34 -2.50 -8.58
N ARG A 17 -8.13 -1.77 -9.68
CA ARG A 17 -9.10 -1.72 -10.80
C ARG A 17 -8.69 -2.71 -11.88
N GLY A 18 -9.64 -3.49 -12.39
CA GLY A 18 -9.43 -4.40 -13.51
C GLY A 18 -9.11 -5.86 -13.14
N SER A 19 -9.20 -6.23 -11.86
CA SER A 19 -9.21 -7.63 -11.43
C SER A 19 -10.66 -8.15 -11.38
N ASP A 20 -11.27 -8.35 -12.54
CA ASP A 20 -12.52 -9.11 -12.62
C ASP A 20 -12.18 -10.60 -12.69
N ALA A 21 -12.68 -11.36 -11.70
CA ALA A 21 -12.79 -12.83 -11.71
C ALA A 21 -11.52 -13.69 -11.75
N SER A 22 -10.91 -13.97 -10.58
CA SER A 22 -10.50 -15.33 -10.16
C SER A 22 -9.58 -15.31 -8.93
N ALA A 23 -8.78 -14.27 -8.75
CA ALA A 23 -7.69 -14.28 -7.76
C ALA A 23 -8.20 -14.53 -6.34
N ASN A 24 -7.78 -15.68 -5.79
CA ASN A 24 -7.99 -16.02 -4.40
C ASN A 24 -6.88 -15.34 -3.58
N ILE A 25 -7.26 -14.66 -2.50
CA ILE A 25 -6.32 -13.93 -1.64
C ILE A 25 -5.24 -14.86 -1.04
N ASP A 26 -5.56 -16.15 -0.90
CA ASP A 26 -4.61 -17.18 -0.45
C ASP A 26 -3.53 -17.49 -1.51
N GLU A 27 -3.85 -17.40 -2.80
CA GLU A 27 -2.89 -17.62 -3.90
C GLU A 27 -1.92 -16.43 -4.02
N MET A 28 -2.40 -15.24 -3.69
CA MET A 28 -1.63 -14.00 -3.73
C MET A 28 -0.72 -13.79 -2.50
N ALA A 29 -0.66 -14.75 -1.57
CA ALA A 29 0.05 -14.57 -0.30
C ALA A 29 1.55 -14.27 -0.48
N ALA A 30 2.20 -14.89 -1.47
CA ALA A 30 3.61 -14.64 -1.77
C ALA A 30 3.83 -13.20 -2.28
N SER A 31 3.07 -12.79 -3.29
CA SER A 31 3.06 -11.42 -3.85
C SER A 31 2.72 -10.38 -2.78
N TYR A 32 1.78 -10.71 -1.89
CA TYR A 32 1.41 -9.85 -0.77
C TYR A 32 2.55 -9.69 0.24
N ASN A 33 3.26 -10.76 0.57
CA ASN A 33 4.40 -10.67 1.48
C ASN A 33 5.53 -9.80 0.90
N THR A 34 5.77 -9.85 -0.41
CA THR A 34 6.68 -8.91 -1.08
C THR A 34 6.21 -7.47 -0.93
N ALA A 35 4.93 -7.20 -1.19
CA ALA A 35 4.34 -5.87 -1.01
C ALA A 35 4.42 -5.39 0.44
N LYS A 36 4.15 -6.28 1.39
CA LYS A 36 4.28 -6.03 2.83
C LYS A 36 5.69 -5.60 3.20
N ASN A 37 6.72 -6.27 2.69
CA ASN A 37 8.10 -5.89 2.99
C ASN A 37 8.44 -4.46 2.53
N ILE A 38 7.87 -4.00 1.42
CA ILE A 38 8.06 -2.61 0.94
C ILE A 38 7.45 -1.62 1.93
N VAL A 39 6.18 -1.82 2.31
CA VAL A 39 5.47 -0.90 3.22
C VAL A 39 6.05 -0.97 4.63
N PHE A 40 6.34 -2.17 5.12
CA PHE A 40 6.91 -2.43 6.43
C PHE A 40 8.32 -1.83 6.56
N GLY A 41 9.14 -1.87 5.50
CA GLY A 41 10.46 -1.23 5.50
C GLY A 41 10.42 0.30 5.62
N ILE A 42 9.23 0.93 5.55
CA ILE A 42 9.07 2.38 5.66
C ILE A 42 8.49 2.75 7.01
N ILE A 43 7.37 2.17 7.40
CA ILE A 43 6.71 2.52 8.67
C ILE A 43 7.25 1.73 9.86
N GLU A 44 7.98 0.65 9.59
CA GLU A 44 8.57 -0.25 10.58
C GLU A 44 7.56 -0.90 11.54
N LYS A 45 8.08 -1.73 12.43
CA LYS A 45 7.29 -2.64 13.25
C LYS A 45 6.31 -1.91 14.17
N THR A 46 6.77 -0.88 14.88
CA THR A 46 5.98 -0.21 15.92
C THR A 46 4.72 0.42 15.32
N LEU A 47 4.87 1.20 14.24
CA LEU A 47 3.75 1.85 13.58
C LEU A 47 2.88 0.84 12.81
N TRP A 48 3.49 -0.20 12.21
CA TRP A 48 2.74 -1.31 11.60
C TRP A 48 1.79 -1.98 12.60
N ASP A 49 2.31 -2.40 13.76
CA ASP A 49 1.53 -3.09 14.79
C ASP A 49 0.43 -2.19 15.36
N LEU A 50 0.71 -0.91 15.58
CA LEU A 50 -0.26 0.08 16.03
C LEU A 50 -1.43 0.20 15.04
N LEU A 51 -1.12 0.36 13.74
CA LEU A 51 -2.14 0.52 12.71
C LEU A 51 -2.90 -0.78 12.44
N LEU A 52 -2.24 -1.93 12.55
CA LEU A 52 -2.88 -3.24 12.40
C LEU A 52 -3.85 -3.51 13.55
N ALA A 53 -3.45 -3.22 14.79
CA ALA A 53 -4.34 -3.33 15.95
C ALA A 53 -5.57 -2.41 15.80
N TYR A 54 -5.36 -1.17 15.35
CA TYR A 54 -6.44 -0.24 15.03
C TYR A 54 -7.36 -0.76 13.91
N TYR A 55 -6.80 -1.32 12.84
CA TYR A 55 -7.59 -1.89 11.75
C TYR A 55 -8.51 -3.03 12.23
N ILE A 56 -8.00 -3.89 13.11
CA ILE A 56 -8.75 -5.01 13.68
C ILE A 56 -9.86 -4.51 14.61
N ASN A 57 -9.59 -3.46 15.39
CA ASN A 57 -10.54 -2.89 16.35
C ASN A 57 -10.49 -1.34 16.35
N PRO A 58 -11.26 -0.67 15.47
CA PRO A 58 -11.17 0.78 15.27
C PRO A 58 -12.03 1.58 16.26
N ASP A 59 -12.11 1.18 17.52
CA ASP A 59 -12.93 1.86 18.55
C ASP A 59 -12.05 2.56 19.61
N PRO A 60 -12.13 3.90 19.77
CA PRO A 60 -12.93 4.83 18.99
C PRO A 60 -12.38 5.04 17.58
N VAL A 61 -13.27 5.40 16.65
CA VAL A 61 -12.88 5.68 15.26
C VAL A 61 -12.00 6.92 15.23
N ASP A 62 -10.78 6.74 14.75
CA ASP A 62 -9.78 7.79 14.56
C ASP A 62 -9.64 8.08 13.06
N PRO A 63 -10.07 9.27 12.59
CA PRO A 63 -10.00 9.63 11.17
C PRO A 63 -8.57 9.58 10.59
N LYS A 64 -7.54 9.91 11.38
CA LYS A 64 -6.14 9.93 10.91
C LYS A 64 -5.61 8.51 10.74
N LYS A 65 -5.84 7.64 11.74
CA LYS A 65 -5.47 6.22 11.63
C LYS A 65 -6.25 5.51 10.53
N THR A 66 -7.54 5.82 10.38
CA THR A 66 -8.35 5.34 9.26
C THR A 66 -7.71 5.72 7.93
N LYS A 67 -7.27 6.97 7.80
CA LYS A 67 -6.67 7.45 6.56
C LYS A 67 -5.32 6.77 6.25
N LEU A 68 -4.49 6.54 7.26
CA LEU A 68 -3.24 5.80 7.10
C LEU A 68 -3.47 4.34 6.70
N VAL A 69 -4.44 3.68 7.34
CA VAL A 69 -4.83 2.31 6.96
C VAL A 69 -5.29 2.25 5.51
N GLU A 70 -6.06 3.23 5.04
CA GLU A 70 -6.44 3.32 3.61
C GLU A 70 -5.22 3.43 2.68
N TYR A 71 -4.22 4.24 3.04
CA TYR A 71 -3.00 4.34 2.23
C TYR A 71 -2.19 3.04 2.24
N ILE A 72 -2.07 2.37 3.39
CA ILE A 72 -1.40 1.07 3.53
C ILE A 72 -2.11 0.03 2.67
N GLN A 73 -3.44 -0.09 2.78
CA GLN A 73 -4.23 -1.02 1.96
C GLN A 73 -4.06 -0.72 0.46
N SER A 74 -4.14 0.56 0.07
CA SER A 74 -3.95 0.94 -1.33
C SER A 74 -2.55 0.55 -1.85
N ALA A 75 -1.50 0.82 -1.07
CA ALA A 75 -0.13 0.46 -1.43
C ALA A 75 0.03 -1.06 -1.54
N LEU A 76 -0.36 -1.80 -0.51
CA LEU A 76 -0.26 -3.26 -0.46
C LEU A 76 -0.99 -3.90 -1.64
N ALA A 77 -2.23 -3.50 -1.91
CA ALA A 77 -3.01 -4.10 -2.98
C ALA A 77 -2.39 -3.86 -4.35
N ASN A 78 -1.96 -2.62 -4.62
CA ASN A 78 -1.35 -2.29 -5.89
C ASN A 78 0.02 -2.95 -6.07
N PHE A 79 0.89 -2.97 -5.05
CA PHE A 79 2.19 -3.66 -5.14
C PHE A 79 2.02 -5.16 -5.31
N THR A 80 1.05 -5.77 -4.62
CA THR A 80 0.73 -7.20 -4.79
C THR A 80 0.35 -7.49 -6.24
N MET A 81 -0.48 -6.64 -6.86
CA MET A 81 -0.90 -6.83 -8.25
C MET A 81 0.20 -6.61 -9.28
N ILE A 82 1.32 -5.93 -8.95
CA ILE A 82 2.45 -5.83 -9.90
C ILE A 82 3.05 -7.20 -10.16
N ASP A 83 3.16 -8.01 -9.11
CA ASP A 83 3.74 -9.35 -9.20
C ASP A 83 2.69 -10.38 -9.64
N GLU A 84 1.44 -10.21 -9.21
CA GLU A 84 0.38 -11.19 -9.47
C GLU A 84 -0.24 -11.07 -10.88
N PHE A 85 -0.43 -9.85 -11.36
CA PHE A 85 -1.20 -9.61 -12.57
C PHE A 85 -0.69 -10.32 -13.84
N PRO A 86 0.64 -10.50 -14.06
CA PRO A 86 1.11 -11.28 -15.20
C PRO A 86 0.61 -12.74 -15.21
N TYR A 87 0.49 -13.36 -14.04
CA TYR A 87 -0.04 -14.73 -13.91
C TYR A 87 -1.53 -14.75 -14.17
N ILE A 88 -2.29 -13.82 -13.57
CA ILE A 88 -3.72 -13.65 -13.82
C ILE A 88 -3.99 -13.43 -15.32
N ALA A 89 -3.20 -12.60 -15.98
CA ALA A 89 -3.35 -12.31 -17.41
C ALA A 89 -3.01 -13.53 -18.29
N ALA A 90 -2.09 -14.40 -17.85
CA ALA A 90 -1.74 -15.63 -18.56
C ALA A 90 -2.80 -16.74 -18.39
N GLU A 91 -3.51 -16.75 -17.26
CA GLU A 91 -4.57 -17.72 -16.96
C GLU A 91 -5.97 -17.26 -17.40
N ALA A 92 -6.11 -16.01 -17.85
CA ALA A 92 -7.39 -15.47 -18.28
C ALA A 92 -7.90 -16.12 -19.57
N ASP A 93 -9.20 -16.47 -19.60
CA ASP A 93 -9.89 -16.96 -20.81
C ASP A 93 -9.86 -15.95 -21.97
N LYS A 94 -9.68 -14.66 -21.65
CA LYS A 94 -9.50 -13.59 -22.63
C LYS A 94 -8.01 -13.41 -22.91
N GLU A 95 -7.65 -13.40 -24.20
CA GLU A 95 -6.31 -12.98 -24.62
C GLU A 95 -6.06 -11.51 -24.26
N TRP A 96 -5.01 -11.29 -23.46
CA TRP A 96 -4.48 -9.96 -23.17
C TRP A 96 -3.36 -9.63 -24.15
N TYR A 97 -3.47 -8.48 -24.82
CA TYR A 97 -2.34 -7.99 -25.60
C TYR A 97 -1.25 -7.44 -24.67
N LYS A 98 0.02 -7.54 -25.10
CA LYS A 98 1.17 -7.04 -24.34
C LYS A 98 0.98 -5.59 -23.85
N TYR A 99 0.46 -4.71 -24.70
CA TYR A 99 0.26 -3.30 -24.34
C TYR A 99 -0.81 -3.10 -23.26
N GLU A 100 -1.81 -3.98 -23.18
CA GLU A 100 -2.84 -3.95 -22.15
C GLU A 100 -2.24 -4.40 -20.81
N VAL A 101 -1.42 -5.46 -20.84
CA VAL A 101 -0.70 -5.95 -19.66
C VAL A 101 0.24 -4.87 -19.12
N ASP A 102 1.11 -4.34 -19.98
CA ASP A 102 2.06 -3.28 -19.61
C ASP A 102 1.32 -2.03 -19.12
N GLY A 103 0.17 -1.70 -19.73
CA GLY A 103 -0.70 -0.60 -19.31
C GLY A 103 -1.26 -0.78 -17.90
N GLN A 104 -1.71 -1.99 -17.54
CA GLN A 104 -2.22 -2.26 -16.20
C GLN A 104 -1.12 -2.32 -15.15
N LEU A 105 0.02 -2.95 -15.46
CA LEU A 105 1.18 -2.97 -14.56
C LEU A 105 1.65 -1.55 -14.24
N ASN A 106 1.68 -0.65 -15.23
CA ASN A 106 2.02 0.75 -15.01
C ASN A 106 0.99 1.48 -14.13
N ARG A 107 -0.31 1.17 -14.25
CA ARG A 107 -1.33 1.71 -13.34
C ARG A 107 -1.10 1.23 -11.90
N TYR A 108 -0.88 -0.07 -11.69
CA TYR A 108 -0.61 -0.61 -10.35
C TYR A 108 0.65 0.00 -9.75
N ARG A 109 1.75 0.11 -10.52
CA ARG A 109 2.97 0.81 -10.09
C ARG A 109 2.69 2.25 -9.66
N ASN A 110 2.04 3.03 -10.51
CA ASN A 110 1.77 4.45 -10.23
C ASN A 110 0.89 4.62 -9.00
N ASN A 111 -0.15 3.79 -8.85
CA ASN A 111 -1.05 3.84 -7.72
C ASN A 111 -0.36 3.40 -6.42
N GLY A 112 0.43 2.32 -6.45
CA GLY A 112 1.18 1.83 -5.30
C GLY A 112 2.17 2.86 -4.78
N TRP A 113 2.99 3.44 -5.67
CA TRP A 113 3.92 4.51 -5.30
C TRP A 113 3.23 5.80 -4.88
N SER A 114 2.11 6.16 -5.51
CA SER A 114 1.32 7.34 -5.09
C SER A 114 0.73 7.14 -3.69
N ALA A 115 0.17 5.96 -3.39
CA ALA A 115 -0.33 5.62 -2.07
C ALA A 115 0.76 5.69 -1.01
N LEU A 116 1.94 5.16 -1.31
CA LEU A 116 3.10 5.21 -0.42
C LEU A 116 3.59 6.65 -0.19
N ASN A 117 3.69 7.46 -1.23
CA ASN A 117 4.05 8.87 -1.11
C ASN A 117 3.02 9.64 -0.28
N ASN A 118 1.73 9.40 -0.51
CA ASN A 118 0.66 10.03 0.27
C ASN A 118 0.71 9.60 1.74
N MET A 119 0.98 8.32 2.02
CA MET A 119 1.18 7.81 3.37
C MET A 119 2.32 8.56 4.08
N ILE A 120 3.48 8.65 3.44
CA ILE A 120 4.65 9.30 4.03
C ILE A 120 4.40 10.80 4.22
N SER A 121 3.85 11.49 3.21
CA SER A 121 3.49 12.91 3.35
C SER A 121 2.46 13.16 4.45
N PHE A 122 1.52 12.22 4.65
CA PHE A 122 0.56 12.31 5.74
C PHE A 122 1.22 12.14 7.10
N LEU A 123 2.14 11.18 7.24
CA LEU A 123 2.93 10.98 8.46
C LEU A 123 3.80 12.21 8.77
N ASP A 124 4.49 12.75 7.77
CA ASP A 124 5.29 13.98 7.91
C ASP A 124 4.44 15.17 8.39
N ALA A 125 3.20 15.29 7.91
CA ALA A 125 2.29 16.38 8.27
C ALA A 125 1.59 16.18 9.63
N ASN A 126 1.60 14.96 10.18
CA ASN A 126 0.92 14.60 11.44
C ASN A 126 1.88 13.93 12.43
N SER A 127 3.18 14.26 12.39
CA SER A 127 4.19 13.56 13.20
C SER A 127 3.94 13.66 14.71
N THR A 128 3.25 14.71 15.17
CA THR A 128 2.81 14.86 16.56
C THR A 128 1.79 13.83 17.01
N ASP A 129 0.98 13.28 16.09
CA ASP A 129 -0.02 12.25 16.38
C ASP A 129 0.53 10.83 16.17
N PHE A 130 1.64 10.72 15.44
CA PHE A 130 2.32 9.47 15.09
C PHE A 130 3.79 9.56 15.49
N THR A 131 4.07 9.68 16.79
CA THR A 131 5.43 9.93 17.30
C THR A 131 6.41 8.84 16.87
N ASP A 132 5.95 7.58 16.75
CA ASP A 132 6.76 6.45 16.28
C ASP A 132 7.26 6.63 14.83
N TRP A 133 6.67 7.54 14.05
CA TRP A 133 7.14 7.85 12.70
C TRP A 133 8.53 8.50 12.72
N GLU A 134 8.77 9.40 13.66
CA GLU A 134 10.03 10.15 13.73
C GLU A 134 11.22 9.26 14.08
N ASP A 135 10.96 8.11 14.71
CA ASP A 135 11.96 7.12 15.11
C ASP A 135 12.35 6.17 13.96
N THR A 136 11.66 6.22 12.82
CA THR A 136 11.95 5.33 11.67
C THR A 136 13.22 5.75 10.91
N GLU A 137 13.89 4.77 10.32
CA GLU A 137 15.01 5.00 9.39
C GLU A 137 14.54 5.79 8.17
N ALA A 138 13.33 5.50 7.66
CA ALA A 138 12.76 6.21 6.52
C ALA A 138 12.57 7.71 6.78
N TYR A 139 12.11 8.11 7.97
CA TYR A 139 12.03 9.51 8.36
C TYR A 139 13.42 10.14 8.44
N THR A 140 14.36 9.46 9.10
CA THR A 140 15.73 9.92 9.28
C THR A 140 16.44 10.15 7.93
N GLU A 141 16.36 9.20 7.01
CA GLU A 141 16.94 9.31 5.66
C GLU A 141 16.28 10.46 4.87
N ARG A 142 14.96 10.60 4.95
CA ARG A 142 14.26 11.71 4.28
C ARG A 142 14.69 13.08 4.78
N LYS A 143 14.95 13.25 6.08
CA LYS A 143 15.46 14.52 6.63
C LYS A 143 16.88 14.85 6.16
N LYS A 144 17.67 13.85 5.77
CA LYS A 144 19.01 14.06 5.17
C LYS A 144 18.93 14.50 3.71
N LEU A 145 17.80 14.26 3.02
CA LEU A 145 17.62 14.72 1.65
C LEU A 145 17.49 16.25 1.66
N ILE A 146 18.41 16.93 0.96
CA ILE A 146 18.55 18.40 0.88
C ILE A 146 17.31 19.09 0.24
N ILE A 147 16.32 18.33 -0.23
CA ILE A 147 15.05 18.85 -0.73
C ILE A 147 14.04 18.99 0.43
N SER A 148 14.45 19.68 1.49
CA SER A 148 13.53 20.20 2.51
C SER A 148 13.20 21.64 2.14
N ASP A 149 11.94 21.90 1.80
CA ASP A 149 11.37 23.18 1.31
C ASP A 149 11.62 23.51 -0.19
N HIS A 150 10.75 22.98 -1.06
CA HIS A 150 10.27 23.77 -2.19
C HIS A 150 8.79 24.13 -2.01
N LYS A 151 8.54 25.06 -1.07
CA LYS A 151 7.41 25.98 -1.20
C LYS A 151 7.65 26.82 -2.46
N GLY A 152 7.19 26.36 -3.63
CA GLY A 152 7.45 27.13 -4.84
C GLY A 152 7.09 26.49 -6.17
N ILE A 153 5.86 25.99 -6.34
CA ILE A 153 5.20 26.14 -7.65
C ILE A 153 3.76 26.58 -7.35
N ARG A 154 3.54 27.89 -7.53
CA ARG A 154 2.22 28.50 -7.69
C ARG A 154 1.70 28.20 -9.09
#